data_AF-A0ABD6FSB9-F1
#
_entry.id   AF-A0ABD6FSB9-F1
#
_cell.length_a   1.000
_cell.length_b   1.000
_cell.length_c   1.000
_cell.angle_alpha   90.00
_cell.angle_beta   90.00
_cell.angle_gamma   90.00
#
_symmetry.space_group_name_H-M   'P 1'
#
loop_
_entity.id
_entity.type
_entity.pdbx_description
1 polymer ?
#
loop_
_entity_poly.entity_id
_entity_poly.type
_entity_poly.pdbx_seq_one_letter_code
_entity_poly.pdbx_strand_id
1 'polypeptide(L)'
;AWSDDDAGGAWSDDGWGAAAGDGEEWDDDSDEWDEDDGDDEEAEPRPHRPAMLLAWTLTASIAAAVAPVLALGALVLAAWVGRATYRRHLALLAARAKHGARRRDAVIHTMGLPWHMARALVELLPSVFAASVIGVGVGALGWWLVGAHLFPDGSEHTVLLGRSAALFLGALAAAASLWWGLWSEGTRDGAHRFAAGVAPTRGVTALWVLVAVVASASLALAVWLGVEPWWWPLPPMPR
;
A
#
# COMPACT_ATOMS: atom_id res chain seq x y z
N ALA A 1 48.87 -59.69 42.76
CA ALA A 1 47.95 -58.56 43.02
C ALA A 1 48.36 -57.96 44.36
N TRP A 2 49.13 -56.87 44.30
CA TRP A 2 49.56 -56.04 45.42
C TRP A 2 49.58 -54.59 44.89
N SER A 3 48.94 -53.71 45.64
CA SER A 3 48.78 -52.26 45.49
C SER A 3 49.88 -51.51 46.25
N ASP A 4 49.75 -50.19 46.31
CA ASP A 4 50.41 -49.21 47.21
C ASP A 4 51.62 -48.51 46.55
N ASP A 5 51.87 -47.21 46.69
CA ASP A 5 51.14 -46.06 47.25
C ASP A 5 51.96 -44.82 46.80
N ASP A 6 51.29 -43.77 46.32
CA ASP A 6 51.91 -42.50 45.94
C ASP A 6 52.19 -41.64 47.19
N ALA A 7 53.46 -41.25 47.36
CA ALA A 7 53.91 -40.20 48.27
C ALA A 7 53.33 -38.83 47.83
N GLY A 8 52.82 -37.95 48.67
CA GLY A 8 53.32 -37.53 49.98
C GLY A 8 54.01 -36.17 49.84
N GLY A 9 53.29 -35.07 50.07
CA GLY A 9 53.87 -33.72 50.09
C GLY A 9 52.81 -32.63 50.29
N ALA A 10 52.68 -32.16 51.52
CA ALA A 10 51.64 -31.24 51.95
C ALA A 10 52.28 -30.03 52.69
N TRP A 11 51.88 -28.83 52.25
CA TRP A 11 51.81 -27.50 52.92
C TRP A 11 53.07 -26.82 53.50
N SER A 12 53.25 -25.54 53.12
CA SER A 12 53.09 -24.40 54.06
C SER A 12 53.13 -23.05 53.33
N ASP A 13 52.13 -22.22 53.63
CA ASP A 13 52.05 -20.75 53.45
C ASP A 13 53.28 -20.04 54.04
N ASP A 14 53.57 -18.81 53.57
CA ASP A 14 53.82 -17.63 54.41
C ASP A 14 54.21 -16.40 53.55
N GLY A 15 53.60 -15.25 53.87
CA GLY A 15 54.32 -13.97 53.78
C GLY A 15 53.76 -12.88 52.86
N TRP A 16 52.64 -12.27 53.25
CA TRP A 16 52.23 -10.94 52.77
C TRP A 16 53.16 -9.86 53.31
N GLY A 17 53.83 -9.12 52.42
CA GLY A 17 54.60 -7.92 52.74
C GLY A 17 54.21 -6.79 51.80
N ALA A 18 53.48 -5.80 52.34
CA ALA A 18 53.00 -4.62 51.62
C ALA A 18 54.16 -3.65 51.27
N ALA A 19 54.16 -3.15 50.04
CA ALA A 19 54.86 -1.92 49.67
C ALA A 19 54.13 -1.22 48.51
N ALA A 20 53.87 0.06 48.74
CA ALA A 20 53.09 1.02 47.99
C ALA A 20 53.60 1.38 46.57
N GLY A 21 52.69 1.94 45.78
CA GLY A 21 52.89 2.58 44.47
C GLY A 21 52.17 1.76 43.40
N ASP A 22 51.35 2.28 42.50
CA ASP A 22 51.07 3.64 42.04
C ASP A 22 49.86 3.54 41.06
N GLY A 23 49.12 4.65 40.89
CA GLY A 23 48.26 4.88 39.72
C GLY A 23 47.03 3.98 39.53
N GLU A 24 45.93 4.28 40.22
CA GLU A 24 44.59 3.98 39.67
C GLU A 24 44.33 4.94 38.50
N GLU A 25 44.77 4.55 37.30
CA GLU A 25 44.22 5.06 36.04
C GLU A 25 42.95 4.26 35.78
N TRP A 26 41.80 4.93 35.91
CA TRP A 26 40.53 4.37 35.51
C TRP A 26 40.54 4.32 33.99
N ASP A 27 40.98 3.21 33.43
CA ASP A 27 40.64 2.85 32.05
C ASP A 27 39.13 2.66 32.03
N ASP A 28 38.47 3.71 31.53
CA ASP A 28 37.09 3.74 31.08
C ASP A 28 37.01 2.71 29.95
N ASP A 29 36.83 1.43 30.31
CA ASP A 29 36.27 0.40 29.43
C ASP A 29 34.82 0.82 29.14
N SER A 30 34.68 1.90 28.37
CA SER A 30 33.48 2.15 27.61
C SER A 30 33.39 0.96 26.66
N ASP A 31 32.47 0.05 26.98
CA ASP A 31 31.92 -0.92 26.05
C ASP A 31 31.57 -0.16 24.76
N GLU A 32 32.53 -0.11 23.84
CA GLU A 32 32.33 0.27 22.46
C GLU A 32 31.41 -0.83 21.97
N TRP A 33 30.11 -0.51 21.97
CA TRP A 33 29.13 -1.32 21.29
C TRP A 33 29.63 -1.39 19.86
N ASP A 34 30.31 -2.49 19.55
CA ASP A 34 30.34 -3.05 18.21
C ASP A 34 28.86 -3.21 17.85
N GLU A 35 28.27 -2.13 17.31
CA GLU A 35 27.17 -2.19 16.38
C GLU A 35 27.71 -3.05 15.24
N ASP A 36 27.65 -4.36 15.46
CA ASP A 36 27.53 -5.37 14.43
C ASP A 36 26.34 -4.91 13.61
N ASP A 37 26.63 -4.03 12.65
CA ASP A 37 25.79 -3.60 11.54
C ASP A 37 25.45 -4.88 10.81
N GLY A 38 24.47 -5.59 11.38
CA GLY A 38 24.00 -6.87 10.90
C GLY A 38 23.69 -6.69 9.44
N ASP A 39 24.49 -7.38 8.63
CA ASP A 39 24.47 -7.43 7.18
C ASP A 39 23.19 -6.82 6.63
N ASP A 40 23.31 -5.68 5.95
CA ASP A 40 22.29 -5.11 5.08
C ASP A 40 21.74 -6.24 4.20
N GLU A 41 20.69 -6.93 4.67
CA GLU A 41 19.91 -7.88 3.89
C GLU A 41 19.33 -7.04 2.75
N GLU A 42 20.08 -6.99 1.63
CA GLU A 42 19.86 -6.18 0.44
C GLU A 42 18.38 -5.84 0.28
N ALA A 43 17.96 -4.69 0.85
CA ALA A 43 16.56 -4.34 0.90
C ALA A 43 16.09 -4.16 -0.55
N GLU A 44 15.43 -5.20 -1.10
CA GLU A 44 15.00 -5.26 -2.50
C GLU A 44 14.44 -3.88 -2.90
N PRO A 45 15.04 -3.16 -3.87
CA PRO A 45 14.68 -1.78 -4.15
C PRO A 45 13.18 -1.64 -4.38
N ARG A 46 12.47 -0.93 -3.49
CA ARG A 46 11.01 -0.73 -3.59
C ARG A 46 10.69 -0.02 -4.91
N PRO A 47 10.00 -0.65 -5.87
CA PRO A 47 9.74 -0.02 -7.15
C PRO A 47 8.74 1.12 -7.00
N HIS A 48 9.16 2.38 -7.16
CA HIS A 48 8.26 3.53 -6.99
C HIS A 48 7.70 4.02 -8.33
N ARG A 49 6.38 3.91 -8.53
CA ARG A 49 5.65 4.33 -9.76
C ARG A 49 4.52 5.34 -9.47
N PRO A 50 4.80 6.51 -8.86
CA PRO A 50 3.77 7.42 -8.39
C PRO A 50 2.98 8.07 -9.53
N ALA A 51 3.65 8.47 -10.62
CA ALA A 51 3.01 9.15 -11.74
C ALA A 51 1.94 8.29 -12.43
N MET A 52 2.22 6.99 -12.64
CA MET A 52 1.27 6.07 -13.25
C MET A 52 0.05 5.85 -12.35
N LEU A 53 0.26 5.65 -11.05
CA LEU A 53 -0.85 5.46 -10.11
C LEU A 53 -1.69 6.73 -10.00
N LEU A 54 -1.08 7.91 -9.92
CA LEU A 54 -1.78 9.19 -9.90
C LEU A 54 -2.59 9.41 -11.19
N ALA A 55 -2.01 9.13 -12.35
CA ALA A 55 -2.71 9.29 -13.62
C ALA A 55 -3.97 8.40 -13.69
N TRP A 56 -3.86 7.15 -13.25
CA TRP A 56 -5.00 6.22 -13.24
C TRP A 56 -6.03 6.51 -12.14
N THR A 57 -5.62 6.99 -10.96
CA THR A 57 -6.58 7.43 -9.93
C THR A 57 -7.35 8.67 -10.37
N LEU A 58 -6.67 9.62 -11.03
CA LEU A 58 -7.32 10.78 -11.62
C LEU A 58 -8.28 10.37 -12.75
N THR A 59 -7.85 9.47 -13.62
CA THR A 59 -8.70 8.94 -14.70
C THR A 59 -9.95 8.27 -14.14
N ALA A 60 -9.82 7.42 -13.12
CA ALA A 60 -10.95 6.78 -12.46
C ALA A 60 -11.87 7.81 -11.77
N SER A 61 -11.30 8.88 -11.19
CA SER A 61 -12.08 9.95 -10.58
C SER A 61 -12.88 10.73 -11.63
N ILE A 62 -12.29 11.03 -12.79
CA ILE A 62 -12.99 11.68 -13.92
C ILE A 62 -14.06 10.73 -14.47
N ALA A 63 -13.76 9.43 -14.57
CA ALA A 63 -14.73 8.43 -15.01
C ALA A 63 -15.97 8.40 -14.12
N ALA A 64 -15.87 8.78 -12.83
CA ALA A 64 -17.03 8.85 -11.95
C ALA A 64 -18.06 9.91 -12.36
N ALA A 65 -17.66 10.95 -13.10
CA ALA A 65 -18.59 11.91 -13.68
C ALA A 65 -19.49 11.28 -14.77
N VAL A 66 -19.00 10.24 -15.45
CA VAL A 66 -19.72 9.57 -16.56
C VAL A 66 -20.34 8.25 -16.11
N ALA A 67 -19.66 7.47 -15.27
CA ALA A 67 -20.11 6.16 -14.80
C ALA A 67 -19.75 5.98 -13.31
N PRO A 68 -20.50 6.62 -12.38
CA PRO A 68 -20.15 6.70 -10.96
C PRO A 68 -19.92 5.33 -10.31
N VAL A 69 -20.82 4.38 -10.57
CA VAL A 69 -20.80 3.05 -9.95
C VAL A 69 -19.62 2.23 -10.46
N LEU A 70 -19.36 2.27 -11.77
CA LEU A 70 -18.24 1.57 -12.38
C LEU A 70 -16.89 2.16 -11.94
N ALA A 71 -16.80 3.49 -11.83
CA ALA A 71 -15.60 4.16 -11.35
C ALA A 71 -15.27 3.80 -9.90
N LEU A 72 -16.27 3.82 -9.01
CA LEU A 72 -16.08 3.38 -7.62
C LEU A 72 -15.68 1.90 -7.57
N GLY A 73 -16.32 1.04 -8.36
CA GLY A 73 -15.97 -0.37 -8.50
C GLY A 73 -14.52 -0.56 -8.98
N ALA A 74 -14.06 0.23 -9.95
CA ALA A 74 -12.69 0.19 -10.45
C ALA A 74 -11.66 0.62 -9.38
N LEU A 75 -11.97 1.64 -8.58
CA LEU A 75 -11.12 2.04 -7.45
C LEU A 75 -11.02 0.94 -6.39
N VAL A 76 -12.14 0.31 -6.04
CA VAL A 76 -12.17 -0.83 -5.10
C VAL A 76 -11.39 -2.02 -5.66
N LEU A 77 -11.56 -2.32 -6.96
CA LEU A 77 -10.82 -3.39 -7.64
C LEU A 77 -9.32 -3.11 -7.63
N ALA A 78 -8.90 -1.88 -7.91
CA ALA A 78 -7.49 -1.48 -7.87
C ALA A 78 -6.90 -1.61 -6.46
N ALA A 79 -7.64 -1.19 -5.42
CA ALA A 79 -7.24 -1.37 -4.03
C ALA A 79 -7.14 -2.86 -3.65
N TRP A 80 -8.07 -3.69 -4.11
CA TRP A 80 -8.02 -5.14 -3.91
C TRP A 80 -6.81 -5.79 -4.54
N VAL A 81 -6.50 -5.44 -5.80
CA VAL A 81 -5.29 -5.91 -6.48
C VAL A 81 -4.03 -5.47 -5.72
N GLY A 82 -3.94 -4.21 -5.30
CA GLY A 82 -2.82 -3.71 -4.50
C GLY A 82 -2.65 -4.46 -3.18
N ARG A 83 -3.74 -4.76 -2.47
CA ARG A 83 -3.68 -5.54 -1.22
C ARG A 83 -3.26 -6.99 -1.48
N ALA A 84 -3.76 -7.59 -2.54
CA ALA A 84 -3.44 -8.97 -2.92
C ALA A 84 -1.96 -9.11 -3.30
N THR A 85 -1.38 -8.14 -4.03
CA THR A 85 0.05 -8.16 -4.37
C THR A 85 0.93 -8.00 -3.13
N TYR A 86 0.55 -7.14 -2.18
CA TYR A 86 1.25 -7.02 -0.90
C TYR A 86 1.24 -8.32 -0.10
N ARG A 87 0.07 -8.97 0.02
CA ARG A 87 -0.04 -10.26 0.72
C ARG A 87 0.80 -11.36 0.06
N ARG A 88 0.82 -11.40 -1.27
CA ARG A 88 1.66 -12.35 -2.02
C ARG A 88 3.14 -12.11 -1.74
N HIS A 89 3.57 -10.86 -1.69
CA HIS A 89 4.95 -10.50 -1.38
C HIS A 89 5.35 -10.96 0.04
N LEU A 90 4.52 -10.68 1.05
CA LEU A 90 4.76 -11.15 2.42
C LEU A 90 4.83 -12.68 2.52
N ALA A 91 3.96 -13.39 1.81
CA ALA A 91 3.98 -14.86 1.79
C ALA A 91 5.27 -15.41 1.18
N LEU A 92 5.80 -14.78 0.13
CA LEU A 92 7.07 -15.17 -0.49
C LEU A 92 8.26 -14.92 0.43
N LEU A 93 8.30 -13.78 1.13
CA LEU A 93 9.33 -13.49 2.13
C LEU A 93 9.31 -14.53 3.27
N ALA A 94 8.12 -14.81 3.81
CA ALA A 94 7.96 -15.82 4.86
C ALA A 94 8.34 -17.23 4.40
N ALA A 95 8.07 -17.59 3.14
CA ALA A 95 8.46 -18.87 2.57
C ALA A 95 9.99 -18.97 2.37
N ARG A 96 10.62 -17.90 1.86
CA ARG A 96 12.08 -17.81 1.69
C ARG A 96 12.79 -17.96 3.03
N ALA A 97 12.32 -17.26 4.07
CA ALA A 97 12.89 -17.32 5.42
C ALA A 97 12.81 -18.72 6.06
N LYS A 98 11.75 -19.49 5.78
CA LYS A 98 11.54 -20.81 6.40
C LYS A 98 12.15 -21.99 5.64
N HIS A 99 12.18 -21.96 4.31
CA HIS A 99 12.49 -23.15 3.50
C HIS A 99 13.57 -22.93 2.43
N GLY A 100 14.10 -21.72 2.27
CA GLY A 100 14.99 -21.36 1.16
C GLY A 100 14.29 -21.37 -0.21
N ALA A 101 14.97 -20.92 -1.27
CA ALA A 101 14.36 -20.76 -2.59
C ALA A 101 14.12 -22.11 -3.31
N ARG A 102 12.91 -22.68 -3.22
CA ARG A 102 12.53 -23.89 -3.97
C ARG A 102 11.54 -23.59 -5.11
N ARG A 103 11.88 -24.01 -6.34
CA ARG A 103 11.10 -23.77 -7.58
C ARG A 103 9.80 -24.60 -7.70
N ARG A 104 9.61 -25.64 -6.87
CA ARG A 104 8.48 -26.59 -7.01
C ARG A 104 7.19 -26.19 -6.29
N ASP A 105 7.21 -25.20 -5.40
CA ASP A 105 6.02 -24.77 -4.63
C ASP A 105 5.04 -23.93 -5.45
N ALA A 106 5.44 -23.48 -6.65
CA ALA A 106 4.61 -22.65 -7.53
C ALA A 106 3.29 -23.34 -7.97
N VAL A 107 3.26 -24.67 -8.03
CA VAL A 107 2.09 -25.45 -8.49
C VAL A 107 1.11 -25.74 -7.34
N ILE A 108 1.60 -25.92 -6.11
CA ILE A 108 0.73 -26.12 -4.93
C ILE A 108 0.10 -24.78 -4.50
N HIS A 109 0.77 -23.65 -4.75
CA HIS A 109 0.25 -22.33 -4.41
C HIS A 109 -0.88 -21.81 -5.31
N THR A 110 -1.08 -22.36 -6.51
CA THR A 110 -2.21 -21.92 -7.37
C THR A 110 -3.56 -22.42 -6.88
N MET A 111 -3.63 -23.59 -6.20
CA MET A 111 -4.88 -24.11 -5.65
C MET A 111 -5.35 -23.36 -4.39
N GLY A 112 -4.44 -22.75 -3.61
CA GLY A 112 -4.77 -21.90 -2.46
C GLY A 112 -4.99 -20.42 -2.81
N LEU A 113 -4.62 -19.99 -4.02
CA LEU A 113 -4.68 -18.59 -4.47
C LEU A 113 -6.08 -17.96 -4.38
N PRO A 114 -7.18 -18.66 -4.73
CA PRO A 114 -8.53 -18.10 -4.66
C PRO A 114 -8.93 -17.74 -3.22
N TRP A 115 -8.53 -18.58 -2.26
CA TRP A 115 -8.86 -18.37 -0.86
C TRP A 115 -8.10 -17.19 -0.26
N HIS A 116 -6.81 -17.04 -0.59
CA HIS A 116 -6.02 -15.90 -0.14
C HIS A 116 -6.50 -14.57 -0.75
N MET A 117 -7.00 -14.59 -1.99
CA MET A 117 -7.65 -13.45 -2.65
C MET A 117 -8.97 -13.06 -1.96
N ALA A 118 -9.79 -14.04 -1.61
CA ALA A 118 -11.05 -13.82 -0.88
C ALA A 118 -10.81 -13.24 0.52
N ARG A 119 -9.81 -13.76 1.26
CA ARG A 119 -9.44 -13.21 2.56
C ARG A 119 -8.91 -11.77 2.46
N ALA A 120 -8.12 -11.47 1.43
CA ALA A 120 -7.66 -10.11 1.19
C ALA A 120 -8.82 -9.13 0.96
N LEU A 121 -9.90 -9.59 0.32
CA LEU A 121 -11.11 -8.80 0.12
C LEU A 121 -11.83 -8.53 1.45
N VAL A 122 -11.98 -9.55 2.31
CA VAL A 122 -12.64 -9.40 3.62
C VAL A 122 -11.92 -8.39 4.50
N GLU A 123 -10.59 -8.40 4.50
CA GLU A 123 -9.81 -7.43 5.28
C GLU A 123 -9.83 -6.01 4.71
N LEU A 124 -10.18 -5.85 3.44
CA LEU A 124 -10.41 -4.55 2.83
C LEU A 124 -11.80 -4.00 3.10
N LEU A 125 -12.74 -4.81 3.59
CA LEU A 125 -14.11 -4.34 3.83
C LEU A 125 -14.18 -3.09 4.72
N PRO A 126 -13.46 -2.98 5.85
CA PRO A 126 -13.52 -1.77 6.68
C PRO A 126 -13.02 -0.52 5.95
N SER A 127 -11.94 -0.64 5.16
CA SER A 127 -11.36 0.49 4.43
C SER A 127 -12.22 0.89 3.24
N VAL A 128 -12.74 -0.08 2.50
CA VAL A 128 -13.68 0.12 1.39
C VAL A 128 -14.97 0.74 1.91
N PHE A 129 -15.48 0.29 3.06
CA PHE A 129 -16.67 0.88 3.68
C PHE A 129 -16.43 2.34 4.05
N ALA A 130 -15.34 2.64 4.77
CA ALA A 130 -14.99 4.02 5.14
C ALA A 130 -14.82 4.93 3.90
N ALA A 131 -14.11 4.44 2.88
CA ALA A 131 -13.92 5.18 1.64
C ALA A 131 -15.23 5.39 0.87
N SER A 132 -16.12 4.40 0.88
CA SER A 132 -17.44 4.50 0.24
C SER A 132 -18.30 5.54 0.95
N VAL A 133 -18.33 5.53 2.29
CA VAL A 133 -19.07 6.53 3.08
C VAL A 133 -18.55 7.95 2.80
N ILE A 134 -17.22 8.12 2.80
CA ILE A 134 -16.59 9.43 2.54
C ILE A 134 -16.88 9.88 1.10
N GLY A 135 -16.64 9.02 0.11
CA GLY A 135 -16.80 9.39 -1.29
C GLY A 135 -18.25 9.63 -1.70
N VAL A 136 -19.15 8.74 -1.30
CA VAL A 136 -20.60 8.92 -1.53
C VAL A 136 -21.10 10.14 -0.77
N GLY A 137 -20.64 10.37 0.47
CA GLY A 137 -21.01 11.54 1.25
C GLY A 137 -20.59 12.86 0.58
N VAL A 138 -19.33 12.97 0.14
CA VAL A 138 -18.81 14.14 -0.58
C VAL A 138 -19.55 14.35 -1.90
N GLY A 139 -19.76 13.28 -2.68
CA GLY A 139 -20.47 13.35 -3.94
C GLY A 139 -21.95 13.75 -3.77
N ALA A 140 -22.64 13.15 -2.80
CA ALA A 140 -24.04 13.46 -2.50
C ALA A 140 -24.21 14.89 -1.96
N LEU A 141 -23.31 15.34 -1.08
CA LEU A 141 -23.32 16.72 -0.58
C LEU A 141 -23.09 17.71 -1.72
N GLY A 142 -22.08 17.48 -2.57
CA GLY A 142 -21.83 18.33 -3.74
C GLY A 142 -23.00 18.35 -4.71
N TRP A 143 -23.62 17.19 -4.97
CA TRP A 143 -24.79 17.08 -5.82
C TRP A 143 -25.98 17.87 -5.27
N TRP A 144 -26.23 17.77 -3.96
CA TRP A 144 -27.27 18.51 -3.27
C TRP A 144 -27.03 20.02 -3.31
N LEU A 145 -25.79 20.48 -3.07
CA LEU A 145 -25.41 21.89 -3.14
C LEU A 145 -25.64 22.48 -4.54
N VAL A 146 -25.34 21.71 -5.60
CA VAL A 146 -25.63 22.12 -6.98
C VAL A 146 -27.14 22.22 -7.21
N GLY A 147 -27.92 21.28 -6.68
CA GLY A 147 -29.38 21.28 -6.78
C GLY A 147 -30.06 22.43 -6.01
N ALA A 148 -29.47 22.90 -4.91
CA ALA A 148 -29.99 23.98 -4.09
C ALA A 148 -29.78 25.40 -4.67
N HIS A 149 -29.48 25.52 -5.97
CA HIS A 149 -29.29 26.78 -6.71
C HIS A 149 -28.14 27.69 -6.22
N LEU A 150 -27.04 27.12 -5.73
CA LEU A 150 -25.83 27.88 -5.43
C LEU A 150 -25.09 28.42 -6.68
N PHE A 151 -25.59 28.16 -7.89
CA PHE A 151 -24.99 28.62 -9.16
C PHE A 151 -25.83 29.72 -9.83
N PRO A 152 -25.27 30.92 -10.07
CA PRO A 152 -26.02 32.11 -10.45
C PRO A 152 -26.76 32.04 -11.80
N ASP A 153 -26.23 31.27 -12.77
CA ASP A 153 -26.75 31.29 -14.15
C ASP A 153 -27.87 30.26 -14.41
N GLY A 154 -28.07 29.29 -13.51
CA GLY A 154 -29.15 28.29 -13.58
C GLY A 154 -29.24 27.43 -14.84
N SER A 155 -28.30 27.56 -15.80
CA SER A 155 -28.36 26.84 -17.07
C SER A 155 -28.23 25.33 -16.86
N GLU A 156 -28.96 24.53 -17.64
CA GLU A 156 -28.90 23.06 -17.57
C GLU A 156 -27.46 22.54 -17.73
N HIS A 157 -26.67 23.20 -18.58
CA HIS A 157 -25.27 22.87 -18.79
C HIS A 157 -24.41 23.13 -17.54
N THR A 158 -24.58 24.28 -16.87
CA THR A 158 -23.87 24.61 -15.63
C THR A 158 -24.23 23.64 -14.51
N VAL A 159 -25.51 23.26 -14.39
CA VAL A 159 -25.99 22.28 -13.41
C VAL A 159 -25.38 20.90 -13.67
N LEU A 160 -25.32 20.47 -14.93
CA LEU A 160 -24.70 19.19 -15.31
C LEU A 160 -23.20 19.17 -14.98
N LEU A 161 -22.46 20.24 -15.30
CA LEU A 161 -21.05 20.36 -14.96
C LEU A 161 -20.83 20.37 -13.44
N GLY A 162 -21.67 21.07 -12.68
CA GLY A 162 -21.62 21.08 -11.22
C GLY A 162 -21.85 19.70 -10.61
N ARG A 163 -22.87 18.97 -11.09
CA ARG A 163 -23.17 17.59 -10.69
C ARG A 163 -22.02 16.64 -11.04
N SER A 164 -21.44 16.79 -12.22
CA SER A 164 -20.27 16.02 -12.68
C SER A 164 -19.04 16.27 -11.81
N ALA A 165 -18.79 17.54 -11.45
CA ALA A 165 -17.71 17.92 -10.54
C ALA A 165 -17.91 17.33 -9.13
N ALA A 166 -19.15 17.31 -8.63
CA ALA A 166 -19.46 16.67 -7.35
C ALA A 166 -19.12 15.17 -7.36
N LEU A 167 -19.48 14.46 -8.41
CA LEU A 167 -19.15 13.03 -8.57
C LEU A 167 -17.64 12.79 -8.67
N PHE A 168 -16.93 13.63 -9.43
CA PHE A 168 -15.47 13.60 -9.49
C PHE A 168 -14.83 13.78 -8.12
N LEU A 169 -15.28 14.79 -7.36
CA LEU A 169 -14.77 15.06 -6.00
C LEU A 169 -15.10 13.91 -5.03
N GLY A 170 -16.28 13.32 -5.14
CA GLY A 170 -16.66 12.14 -4.37
C GLY A 170 -15.73 10.95 -4.64
N ALA A 171 -15.45 10.66 -5.91
CA ALA A 171 -14.53 9.59 -6.28
C ALA A 171 -13.09 9.89 -5.86
N LEU A 172 -12.65 11.15 -5.95
CA LEU A 172 -11.33 11.58 -5.48
C LEU A 172 -11.19 11.41 -3.96
N ALA A 173 -12.25 11.76 -3.20
CA ALA A 173 -12.29 11.57 -1.76
C ALA A 173 -12.29 10.08 -1.37
N ALA A 174 -13.03 9.23 -2.11
CA ALA A 174 -12.94 7.78 -1.94
C ALA A 174 -11.54 7.24 -2.23
N ALA A 175 -10.91 7.66 -3.33
CA ALA A 175 -9.56 7.26 -3.70
C ALA A 175 -8.54 7.71 -2.64
N ALA A 176 -8.64 8.95 -2.15
CA ALA A 176 -7.79 9.45 -1.07
C ALA A 176 -8.00 8.66 0.22
N SER A 177 -9.24 8.33 0.57
CA SER A 177 -9.55 7.48 1.73
C SER A 177 -9.02 6.05 1.56
N LEU A 178 -9.06 5.46 0.37
CA LEU A 178 -8.42 4.17 0.10
C LEU A 178 -6.89 4.24 0.19
N TRP A 179 -6.30 5.39 -0.14
CA TRP A 179 -4.85 5.58 -0.20
C TRP A 179 -4.24 5.94 1.15
N TRP A 180 -4.91 6.74 1.99
CA TRP A 180 -4.43 7.17 3.32
C TRP A 180 -5.29 6.70 4.50
N GLY A 181 -6.41 6.01 4.24
CA GLY A 181 -7.33 5.58 5.29
C GLY A 181 -6.86 4.32 6.02
N LEU A 182 -7.81 3.73 6.75
CA LEU A 182 -7.54 2.61 7.64
C LEU A 182 -6.91 1.43 6.89
N TRP A 183 -5.74 0.99 7.35
CA TRP A 183 -5.00 -0.19 6.84
C TRP A 183 -4.51 -0.07 5.38
N SER A 184 -4.33 1.16 4.87
CA SER A 184 -3.94 1.42 3.49
C SER A 184 -2.45 1.23 3.19
N GLU A 185 -1.57 1.18 4.20
CA GLU A 185 -0.11 1.13 4.01
C GLU A 185 0.32 -0.03 3.10
N GLY A 186 -0.15 -1.24 3.41
CA GLY A 186 0.12 -2.42 2.58
C GLY A 186 -0.47 -2.31 1.17
N THR A 187 -1.61 -1.61 1.01
CA THR A 187 -2.24 -1.40 -0.30
C THR A 187 -1.41 -0.50 -1.20
N ARG A 188 -0.81 0.58 -0.66
CA ARG A 188 0.08 1.49 -1.41
C ARG A 188 1.33 0.76 -1.88
N ASP A 189 1.98 0.03 -0.97
CA ASP A 189 3.23 -0.67 -1.26
C ASP A 189 3.00 -1.82 -2.27
N GLY A 190 1.85 -2.50 -2.17
CA GLY A 190 1.44 -3.49 -3.16
C GLY A 190 1.04 -2.89 -4.52
N ALA A 191 0.41 -1.71 -4.54
CA ALA A 191 0.05 -1.01 -5.78
C ALA A 191 1.30 -0.56 -6.55
N HIS A 192 2.32 -0.06 -5.84
CA HIS A 192 3.61 0.29 -6.44
C HIS A 192 4.33 -0.92 -7.03
N ARG A 193 4.36 -2.06 -6.32
CA ARG A 193 4.89 -3.33 -6.86
C ARG A 193 4.08 -3.84 -8.07
N PHE A 194 2.76 -3.75 -8.01
CA PHE A 194 1.90 -4.13 -9.14
C PHE A 194 2.20 -3.28 -10.38
N ALA A 195 2.26 -1.96 -10.20
CA ALA A 195 2.57 -1.03 -11.28
C ALA A 195 3.96 -1.30 -11.88
N ALA A 196 4.96 -1.65 -11.06
CA ALA A 196 6.27 -2.04 -11.57
C ALA A 196 6.28 -3.40 -12.30
N GLY A 197 5.43 -4.35 -11.89
CA GLY A 197 5.26 -5.61 -12.60
C GLY A 197 4.59 -5.45 -13.97
N VAL A 198 3.59 -4.57 -14.06
CA VAL A 198 2.87 -4.27 -15.33
C VAL A 198 3.70 -3.37 -16.24
N ALA A 199 4.45 -2.43 -15.67
CA ALA A 199 5.30 -1.48 -16.38
C ALA A 199 6.77 -1.60 -15.90
N PRO A 200 7.49 -2.63 -16.35
CA PRO A 200 8.86 -2.87 -15.91
C PRO A 200 9.82 -1.78 -16.40
N THR A 201 9.57 -1.22 -17.59
CA THR A 201 10.41 -0.18 -18.17
C THR A 201 9.78 1.21 -18.06
N ARG A 202 10.63 2.24 -18.13
CA ARG A 202 10.18 3.65 -18.15
C ARG A 202 9.30 3.94 -19.38
N GLY A 203 9.60 3.34 -20.54
CA GLY A 203 8.80 3.49 -21.76
C GLY A 203 7.39 2.92 -21.63
N VAL A 204 7.25 1.71 -21.05
CA VAL A 204 5.93 1.12 -20.78
C VAL A 204 5.17 1.94 -19.74
N THR A 205 5.86 2.46 -18.72
CA THR A 205 5.24 3.37 -17.73
C THR A 205 4.70 4.63 -18.42
N ALA A 206 5.48 5.25 -19.30
CA ALA A 206 5.06 6.43 -20.06
C ALA A 206 3.87 6.13 -20.98
N LEU A 207 3.84 4.96 -21.62
CA LEU A 207 2.69 4.53 -22.42
C LEU A 207 1.41 4.41 -21.58
N TRP A 208 1.49 3.79 -20.40
CA TRP A 208 0.34 3.69 -19.49
C TRP A 208 -0.15 5.05 -19.00
N VAL A 209 0.77 5.99 -18.73
CA VAL A 209 0.42 7.37 -18.39
C VAL A 209 -0.25 8.07 -19.58
N LEU A 210 0.28 7.91 -20.79
CA LEU A 210 -0.31 8.48 -22.00
C LEU A 210 -1.74 7.93 -22.23
N VAL A 211 -1.94 6.62 -22.07
CA VAL A 211 -3.27 6.01 -22.15
C VAL A 211 -4.23 6.62 -21.12
N ALA A 212 -3.79 6.79 -19.87
CA ALA A 212 -4.57 7.44 -18.82
C ALA A 212 -4.94 8.90 -19.18
N VAL A 213 -4.00 9.66 -19.75
CA VAL A 213 -4.24 11.03 -20.20
C VAL A 213 -5.27 11.08 -21.34
N VAL A 214 -5.14 10.21 -22.35
CA VAL A 214 -6.09 10.14 -23.47
C VAL A 214 -7.48 9.72 -22.98
N ALA A 215 -7.57 8.75 -22.08
CA ALA A 215 -8.83 8.33 -21.47
C ALA A 215 -9.47 9.47 -20.66
N SER A 216 -8.67 10.18 -19.84
CA SER A 216 -9.11 11.34 -19.06
C SER A 216 -9.65 12.46 -19.96
N ALA A 217 -8.94 12.79 -21.04
CA ALA A 217 -9.37 13.81 -22.00
C ALA A 217 -10.68 13.41 -22.70
N SER A 218 -10.82 12.14 -23.07
CA SER A 218 -12.05 11.62 -23.70
C SER A 218 -13.26 11.68 -22.76
N LEU A 219 -13.07 11.33 -21.48
CA LEU A 219 -14.12 11.42 -20.46
C LEU A 219 -14.48 12.87 -20.14
N ALA A 220 -13.49 13.76 -20.01
CA ALA A 220 -13.72 15.19 -19.80
C ALA A 220 -14.47 15.81 -20.99
N LEU A 221 -14.13 15.40 -22.22
CA LEU A 221 -14.84 15.81 -23.42
C LEU A 221 -16.30 15.31 -23.40
N ALA A 222 -16.55 14.06 -22.99
CA ALA A 222 -17.91 13.54 -22.85
C ALA A 222 -18.75 14.37 -21.85
N VAL A 223 -18.17 14.70 -20.70
CA VAL A 223 -18.82 15.59 -19.71
C VAL A 223 -19.09 16.98 -20.29
N TRP A 224 -18.12 17.55 -21.00
CA TRP A 224 -18.28 18.86 -21.65
C TRP A 224 -19.33 18.86 -22.77
N LEU A 225 -19.52 17.74 -23.47
CA LEU A 225 -20.60 17.57 -24.45
C LEU A 225 -21.97 17.31 -23.81
N GLY A 226 -22.06 17.25 -22.48
CA GLY A 226 -23.32 17.09 -21.76
C GLY A 226 -23.81 15.65 -21.65
N VAL A 227 -22.90 14.66 -21.72
CA VAL A 227 -23.27 13.26 -21.49
C VAL A 227 -23.77 13.09 -20.04
N GLU A 228 -25.01 12.63 -19.88
CA GLU A 228 -25.59 12.35 -18.56
C GLU A 228 -24.88 11.15 -17.89
N PRO A 229 -24.72 11.15 -16.55
CA PRO A 229 -24.11 10.04 -15.83
C PRO A 229 -24.88 8.73 -16.02
N TRP A 230 -24.15 7.67 -16.37
CA TRP A 230 -24.66 6.32 -16.51
C TRP A 230 -24.55 5.55 -15.19
N TRP A 231 -25.71 5.26 -14.58
CA TRP A 231 -25.82 4.72 -13.23
C TRP A 231 -25.80 3.19 -13.13
N TRP A 232 -25.74 2.46 -14.26
CA TRP A 232 -25.84 1.00 -14.25
C TRP A 232 -24.82 0.37 -13.27
N PRO A 233 -25.22 -0.64 -12.46
CA PRO A 233 -26.50 -1.34 -12.43
C PRO A 233 -27.63 -0.69 -11.62
N LEU A 234 -27.43 0.52 -11.07
CA LEU A 234 -28.47 1.25 -10.36
C LEU A 234 -29.44 1.92 -11.35
N PRO A 235 -30.71 2.14 -10.96
CA PRO A 235 -31.62 2.95 -11.74
C PRO A 235 -31.10 4.39 -11.85
N PRO A 236 -31.44 5.10 -12.95
CA PRO A 236 -31.06 6.50 -13.10
C PRO A 236 -31.62 7.35 -11.95
N MET A 237 -30.84 8.32 -11.48
CA MET A 237 -31.32 9.25 -10.45
C MET A 237 -32.42 10.16 -11.00
N PRO A 238 -33.38 10.60 -10.15
CA PRO A 238 -34.36 11.61 -10.52
C PRO A 238 -33.67 12.91 -10.97
N ARG A 239 -34.23 13.57 -11.98
CA ARG A 239 -33.68 14.80 -12.57
C ARG A 239 -33.78 16.00 -11.61
#